data_AF-A0A7S0QA22-F1
#
_entry.id   AF-A0A7S0QA22-F1
#
_cell.length_a   1.000
_cell.length_b   1.000
_cell.length_c   1.000
_cell.angle_alpha   90.00
_cell.angle_beta   90.00
_cell.angle_gamma   90.00
#
_symmetry.space_group_name_H-M   'P 1'
#
loop_
_entity.id
_entity.type
_entity.pdbx_description
1 polymer ?
#
loop_
_entity_poly.entity_id
_entity_poly.type
_entity_poly.pdbx_seq_one_letter_code
_entity_poly.pdbx_strand_id
1 'polypeptide(L)'
;EAVLLEIEELTKGLQCSVEGSGCLGACSQAPSALVVRKYGREALHTRVDNVEKSMAVVHEATGHMPSVEDPALRQRLAAARQMRARQQARKESKWNLAMAGMSEQIESAGSGQHTIELQFELAQLCGSAGQWEQALELLDRVEAVVGRHPMVVTAKGKWLSKLGRSEELGALLVDVENSTGARHIVSELKKSLKDAASVMPSGDEQPQLRHIEGYALWTLA
;
A
#
# COMPACT_ATOMS: atom_id res chain seq x y z
N GLU A 1 2.24 -8.98 -9.61
CA GLU A 1 1.91 -7.57 -9.88
C GLU A 1 3.14 -6.66 -9.86
N ALA A 2 3.87 -6.46 -8.76
CA ALA A 2 4.99 -5.50 -8.82
C ALA A 2 6.20 -5.88 -9.71
N VAL A 3 6.48 -7.17 -9.97
CA VAL A 3 7.44 -7.58 -11.03
C VAL A 3 6.90 -7.26 -12.42
N LEU A 4 5.57 -7.33 -12.59
CA LEU A 4 4.92 -6.91 -13.82
C LEU A 4 5.24 -5.44 -14.08
N LEU A 5 5.02 -4.58 -13.09
CA LEU A 5 5.29 -3.14 -13.19
C LEU A 5 6.77 -2.85 -13.44
N GLU A 6 7.70 -3.56 -12.79
CA GLU A 6 9.14 -3.41 -13.05
C GLU A 6 9.51 -3.79 -14.49
N ILE A 7 8.98 -4.90 -15.01
CA ILE A 7 9.22 -5.34 -16.39
C ILE A 7 8.52 -4.40 -17.38
N GLU A 8 7.29 -3.96 -17.11
CA GLU A 8 6.56 -2.97 -17.91
C GLU A 8 7.37 -1.69 -18.07
N GLU A 9 7.91 -1.13 -16.97
CA GLU A 9 8.79 0.05 -17.01
C GLU A 9 10.03 -0.18 -17.89
N LEU A 10 10.68 -1.35 -17.77
CA LEU A 10 11.87 -1.70 -18.57
C LEU A 10 11.54 -1.94 -20.06
N THR A 11 10.30 -2.32 -20.37
CA THR A 11 9.84 -2.57 -21.75
C THR A 11 9.25 -1.34 -22.44
N LYS A 12 9.11 -0.20 -21.74
CA LYS A 12 8.57 1.03 -22.34
C LYS A 12 9.36 1.43 -23.58
N GLY A 13 8.65 1.59 -24.70
CA GLY A 13 9.24 1.92 -25.99
C GLY A 13 9.73 0.72 -26.80
N LEU A 14 9.59 -0.51 -26.29
CA LEU A 14 9.90 -1.75 -27.01
C LEU A 14 8.63 -2.41 -27.56
N GLN A 15 8.77 -3.25 -28.59
CA GLN A 15 7.67 -4.06 -29.13
C GLN A 15 7.44 -5.31 -28.27
N CYS A 16 7.00 -5.11 -27.03
CA CYS A 16 6.74 -6.18 -26.06
C CYS A 16 5.46 -5.87 -25.28
N SER A 17 4.59 -6.86 -25.10
CA SER A 17 3.46 -6.80 -24.17
C SER A 17 3.78 -7.61 -22.92
N VAL A 18 3.39 -7.08 -21.77
CA VAL A 18 3.64 -7.68 -20.46
C VAL A 18 2.27 -7.92 -19.84
N GLU A 19 1.98 -9.17 -19.48
CA GLU A 19 0.65 -9.58 -18.98
C GLU A 19 0.77 -10.29 -17.63
N GLY A 20 -0.19 -10.02 -16.74
CA GLY A 20 -0.29 -10.69 -15.46
C GLY A 20 -0.61 -12.17 -15.63
N SER A 21 0.18 -13.04 -14.98
CA SER A 21 -0.09 -14.48 -14.92
C SER A 21 -0.16 -14.98 -13.47
N GLY A 22 -0.65 -16.21 -13.30
CA GLY A 22 -0.58 -16.93 -12.03
C GLY A 22 0.85 -17.35 -11.69
N CYS A 23 1.04 -18.29 -10.76
CA CYS A 23 2.39 -18.64 -10.30
C CYS A 23 3.25 -19.46 -11.28
N LEU A 24 2.75 -19.77 -12.49
CA LEU A 24 3.47 -20.52 -13.54
C LEU A 24 4.02 -21.88 -13.06
N GLY A 25 3.40 -22.49 -12.05
CA GLY A 25 3.89 -23.71 -11.40
C GLY A 25 5.14 -23.53 -10.52
N ALA A 26 5.67 -22.32 -10.39
CA ALA A 26 6.89 -21.98 -9.65
C ALA A 26 6.61 -21.12 -8.42
N CYS A 27 5.48 -21.36 -7.75
CA CYS A 27 5.02 -20.61 -6.57
C CYS A 27 6.11 -20.43 -5.48
N SER A 28 6.92 -21.47 -5.20
CA SER A 28 7.99 -21.42 -4.19
C SER A 28 9.24 -20.65 -4.63
N GLN A 29 9.34 -20.31 -5.91
CA GLN A 29 10.43 -19.54 -6.50
C GLN A 29 9.95 -18.18 -7.01
N ALA A 30 8.76 -17.75 -6.58
CA ALA A 30 8.21 -16.46 -6.93
C ALA A 30 9.18 -15.34 -6.50
N PRO A 31 9.25 -14.25 -7.27
CA PRO A 31 8.48 -14.01 -8.49
C PRO A 31 9.08 -14.72 -9.70
N SER A 32 8.21 -15.07 -10.64
CA SER A 32 8.60 -15.70 -11.89
C SER A 32 8.01 -14.94 -13.07
N ALA A 33 8.70 -15.00 -14.21
CA ALA A 33 8.26 -14.43 -15.48
C ALA A 33 8.43 -15.49 -16.57
N LEU A 34 7.43 -15.64 -17.43
CA LEU A 34 7.49 -16.51 -18.60
C LEU A 34 7.70 -15.63 -19.83
N VAL A 35 8.77 -15.85 -20.57
CA VAL A 35 9.00 -15.21 -21.86
C VAL A 35 8.50 -16.16 -22.94
N VAL A 36 7.47 -15.74 -23.67
CA VAL A 36 6.92 -16.48 -24.81
C VAL A 36 7.47 -15.89 -26.11
N ARG A 37 8.28 -16.64 -26.84
CA ARG A 37 8.87 -16.21 -28.12
C ARG A 37 8.02 -16.63 -29.31
N LYS A 38 8.28 -15.99 -30.46
CA LYS A 38 7.79 -16.47 -31.77
C LYS A 38 8.12 -17.96 -31.92
N TYR A 39 7.17 -18.74 -32.42
CA TYR A 39 7.25 -20.21 -32.57
C TYR A 39 7.09 -21.04 -31.28
N GLY A 40 6.52 -20.47 -30.21
CA GLY A 40 6.10 -21.23 -29.03
C GLY A 40 7.26 -21.70 -28.13
N ARG A 41 8.45 -21.09 -28.26
CA ARG A 41 9.53 -21.31 -27.31
C ARG A 41 9.27 -20.49 -26.05
N GLU A 42 9.26 -21.16 -24.91
CA GLU A 42 9.01 -20.55 -23.61
C GLU A 42 10.28 -20.60 -22.76
N ALA A 43 10.60 -19.51 -22.06
CA ALA A 43 11.67 -19.44 -21.09
C ALA A 43 11.13 -18.96 -19.74
N LEU A 44 11.25 -19.80 -18.70
CA LEU A 44 10.81 -19.48 -17.36
C LEU A 44 11.97 -18.88 -16.55
N HIS A 45 11.82 -17.63 -16.15
CA HIS A 45 12.69 -16.96 -15.20
C HIS A 45 12.07 -17.03 -13.82
N THR A 46 12.83 -17.46 -12.82
CA THR A 46 12.37 -17.55 -11.42
C THR A 46 13.23 -16.67 -10.53
N ARG A 47 12.73 -16.36 -9.32
CA ARG A 47 13.40 -15.50 -8.34
C ARG A 47 13.83 -14.15 -8.93
N VAL A 48 12.97 -13.49 -9.71
CA VAL A 48 13.23 -12.16 -10.30
C VAL A 48 13.17 -11.07 -9.21
N ASP A 49 14.21 -10.98 -8.41
CA ASP A 49 14.29 -10.20 -7.16
C ASP A 49 15.21 -8.97 -7.24
N ASN A 50 15.86 -8.72 -8.39
CA ASN A 50 16.76 -7.59 -8.61
C ASN A 50 16.68 -7.05 -10.05
N VAL A 51 17.35 -5.93 -10.34
CA VAL A 51 17.26 -5.24 -11.66
C VAL A 51 17.82 -6.13 -12.74
N GLU A 52 18.94 -6.76 -12.45
CA GLU A 52 19.73 -7.53 -13.39
C GLU A 52 18.92 -8.71 -13.90
N LYS A 53 18.15 -9.37 -13.04
CA LYS A 53 17.22 -10.43 -13.42
C LYS A 53 16.03 -9.91 -14.22
N SER A 54 15.44 -8.78 -13.85
CA SER A 54 14.36 -8.18 -14.64
C SER A 54 14.85 -7.76 -16.03
N MET A 55 16.05 -7.19 -16.13
CA MET A 55 16.71 -6.89 -17.40
C MET A 55 16.98 -8.14 -18.21
N ALA A 56 17.40 -9.24 -17.58
CA ALA A 56 17.61 -10.50 -18.26
C ALA A 56 16.30 -11.03 -18.88
N VAL A 57 15.16 -10.88 -18.19
CA VAL A 57 13.84 -11.19 -18.74
C VAL A 57 13.54 -10.32 -19.96
N VAL A 58 13.75 -9.00 -19.86
CA VAL A 58 13.48 -8.06 -20.97
C VAL A 58 14.40 -8.31 -22.16
N HIS A 59 15.68 -8.58 -21.92
CA HIS A 59 16.64 -8.94 -22.95
C HIS A 59 16.26 -10.25 -23.64
N GLU A 60 15.85 -11.27 -22.88
CA GLU A 60 15.38 -12.54 -23.46
C GLU A 60 14.12 -12.36 -24.32
N ALA A 61 13.21 -11.47 -23.90
CA ALA A 61 11.96 -11.18 -24.59
C ALA A 61 12.14 -10.30 -25.84
N THR A 62 13.03 -9.32 -25.79
CA THR A 62 13.10 -8.25 -26.80
C THR A 62 14.40 -8.24 -27.60
N GLY A 63 15.42 -8.97 -27.17
CA GLY A 63 16.79 -8.88 -27.69
C GLY A 63 17.50 -7.56 -27.35
N HIS A 64 16.88 -6.67 -26.58
CA HIS A 64 17.43 -5.38 -26.20
C HIS A 64 17.78 -5.36 -24.72
N MET A 65 18.97 -4.86 -24.38
CA MET A 65 19.38 -4.64 -22.99
C MET A 65 18.97 -3.22 -22.59
N PRO A 66 18.04 -3.03 -21.64
CA PRO A 66 17.67 -1.70 -21.17
C PRO A 66 18.87 -0.99 -20.53
N SER A 67 19.11 0.26 -20.87
CA SER A 67 20.15 1.05 -20.19
C SER A 67 19.63 1.51 -18.83
N VAL A 68 20.27 1.05 -17.75
CA VAL A 68 19.91 1.44 -16.38
C VAL A 68 20.69 2.67 -15.92
N GLU A 69 21.50 3.27 -16.78
CA GLU A 69 22.27 4.47 -16.40
C GLU A 69 21.40 5.73 -16.27
N ASP A 70 20.15 5.69 -16.74
CA ASP A 70 19.18 6.77 -16.51
C ASP A 70 18.78 6.84 -15.02
N PRO A 71 19.13 7.93 -14.30
CA PRO A 71 18.75 8.09 -12.89
C PRO A 71 17.23 8.08 -12.68
N ALA A 72 16.45 8.61 -13.63
CA ALA A 72 14.99 8.65 -13.53
C ALA A 72 14.39 7.24 -13.63
N LEU A 73 14.90 6.40 -14.53
CA LEU A 73 14.53 4.99 -14.60
C LEU A 73 14.89 4.25 -13.31
N ARG A 74 16.11 4.44 -12.78
CA ARG A 74 16.52 3.84 -11.49
C ARG A 74 15.56 4.18 -10.37
N GLN A 75 15.15 5.44 -10.27
CA GLN A 75 14.19 5.89 -9.26
C GLN A 75 12.82 5.20 -9.43
N ARG A 76 12.30 5.09 -10.65
CA ARG A 76 11.03 4.38 -10.92
C ARG A 76 11.11 2.90 -10.56
N LEU A 77 12.21 2.22 -10.91
CA LEU A 77 12.43 0.81 -10.56
C LEU A 77 12.55 0.61 -9.04
N ALA A 78 13.26 1.52 -8.35
CA ALA A 78 13.36 1.50 -6.89
C ALA A 78 11.98 1.67 -6.23
N ALA A 79 11.16 2.61 -6.72
CA ALA A 79 9.79 2.82 -6.25
C ALA A 79 8.91 1.58 -6.47
N ALA A 80 8.98 0.94 -7.63
CA ALA A 80 8.26 -0.30 -7.94
C ALA A 80 8.61 -1.43 -6.96
N ARG A 81 9.88 -1.56 -6.58
CA ARG A 81 10.34 -2.55 -5.60
C ARG A 81 9.92 -2.23 -4.18
N GLN A 82 9.99 -0.97 -3.78
CA GLN A 82 9.52 -0.58 -2.46
C GLN A 82 8.02 -0.87 -2.35
N MET A 83 7.22 -0.50 -3.35
CA MET A 83 5.80 -0.86 -3.42
C MET A 83 5.59 -2.37 -3.27
N ARG A 84 6.41 -3.18 -3.94
CA ARG A 84 6.38 -4.64 -3.81
C ARG A 84 6.65 -5.14 -2.40
N ALA A 85 7.74 -4.66 -1.81
CA ALA A 85 8.15 -5.04 -0.47
C ALA A 85 7.04 -4.70 0.53
N ARG A 86 6.41 -3.54 0.37
CA ARG A 86 5.24 -3.13 1.16
C ARG A 86 4.04 -4.04 0.97
N GLN A 87 3.66 -4.35 -0.26
CA GLN A 87 2.53 -5.24 -0.54
C GLN A 87 2.73 -6.63 0.07
N GLN A 88 3.95 -7.17 -0.03
CA GLN A 88 4.27 -8.47 0.58
C GLN A 88 4.25 -8.39 2.10
N ALA A 89 4.89 -7.36 2.68
CA ALA A 89 4.89 -7.12 4.11
C ALA A 89 3.47 -6.96 4.67
N ARG A 90 2.58 -6.27 3.95
CA ARG A 90 1.16 -6.14 4.27
C ARG A 90 0.44 -7.50 4.30
N LYS A 91 0.67 -8.36 3.31
CA LYS A 91 0.09 -9.72 3.28
C LYS A 91 0.55 -10.57 4.47
N GLU A 92 1.79 -10.38 4.90
CA GLU A 92 2.40 -11.08 6.03
C GLU A 92 2.19 -10.37 7.38
N SER A 93 1.41 -9.28 7.42
CA SER A 93 1.19 -8.44 8.62
C SER A 93 2.48 -7.90 9.26
N LYS A 94 3.54 -7.73 8.46
CA LYS A 94 4.83 -7.13 8.85
C LYS A 94 4.76 -5.61 8.71
N TRP A 95 3.98 -4.96 9.56
CA TRP A 95 3.64 -3.54 9.39
C TRP A 95 4.84 -2.59 9.38
N ASN A 96 5.83 -2.81 10.24
CA ASN A 96 7.04 -1.99 10.27
C ASN A 96 7.81 -2.04 8.94
N LEU A 97 7.90 -3.23 8.33
CA LEU A 97 8.50 -3.38 7.01
C LEU A 97 7.63 -2.75 5.92
N ALA A 98 6.30 -2.83 6.05
CA ALA A 98 5.39 -2.19 5.12
C ALA A 98 5.45 -0.65 5.19
N MET A 99 5.77 -0.07 6.34
CA MET A 99 5.89 1.39 6.49
C MET A 99 7.29 1.91 6.18
N ALA A 100 8.29 1.03 6.11
CA ALA A 100 9.68 1.41 5.85
C ALA A 100 9.84 2.15 4.51
N GLY A 101 10.47 3.33 4.55
CA GLY A 101 10.70 4.16 3.36
C GLY A 101 9.50 4.99 2.89
N MET A 102 8.34 4.90 3.55
CA MET A 102 7.13 5.62 3.12
C MET A 102 7.27 7.14 3.27
N SER A 103 7.87 7.61 4.36
CA SER A 103 8.08 9.05 4.59
C SER A 103 8.96 9.65 3.51
N GLU A 104 10.09 9.00 3.21
CA GLU A 104 11.03 9.42 2.17
C GLU A 104 10.39 9.40 0.77
N GLN A 105 9.48 8.44 0.51
CA GLN A 105 8.71 8.43 -0.74
C GLN A 105 7.71 9.58 -0.83
N ILE A 106 6.99 9.87 0.25
CA ILE A 106 6.04 10.99 0.31
C ILE A 106 6.78 12.31 0.09
N GLU A 107 7.95 12.49 0.72
CA GLU A 107 8.80 13.66 0.53
C GLU A 107 9.32 13.75 -0.91
N SER A 108 9.78 12.63 -1.48
CA SER A 108 10.31 12.57 -2.85
C SER A 108 9.23 12.79 -3.91
N ALA A 109 7.98 12.41 -3.64
CA ALA A 109 6.85 12.64 -4.54
C ALA A 109 6.47 14.12 -4.65
N GLY A 110 6.88 14.95 -3.68
CA GLY A 110 6.59 16.38 -3.66
C GLY A 110 5.10 16.65 -3.42
N SER A 111 4.49 17.49 -4.25
CA SER A 111 3.07 17.83 -4.17
C SER A 111 2.29 17.25 -5.35
N GLY A 112 1.13 16.66 -5.08
CA GLY A 112 0.20 16.23 -6.13
C GLY A 112 -0.56 14.97 -5.76
N GLN A 113 -1.27 14.42 -6.76
CA GLN A 113 -2.10 13.24 -6.60
C GLN A 113 -1.33 12.02 -6.05
N HIS A 114 -0.10 11.80 -6.53
CA HIS A 114 0.72 10.69 -6.07
C HIS A 114 1.08 10.79 -4.59
N THR A 115 1.40 11.99 -4.10
CA THR A 115 1.67 12.23 -2.67
C THR A 115 0.45 11.93 -1.80
N ILE A 116 -0.74 12.33 -2.26
CA ILE A 116 -2.01 12.07 -1.56
C ILE A 116 -2.25 10.55 -1.47
N GLU A 117 -2.03 9.82 -2.57
CA GLU A 117 -2.17 8.37 -2.60
C GLU A 117 -1.22 7.68 -1.61
N LEU A 118 0.05 8.10 -1.56
CA LEU A 118 1.03 7.59 -0.61
C LEU A 118 0.67 7.93 0.85
N GLN A 119 0.19 9.15 1.11
CA GLN A 119 -0.27 9.55 2.45
C GLN A 119 -1.48 8.73 2.91
N PHE A 120 -2.44 8.49 2.01
CA PHE A 120 -3.59 7.63 2.29
C PHE A 120 -3.15 6.18 2.53
N GLU A 121 -2.22 5.65 1.73
CA GLU A 121 -1.63 4.33 1.95
C GLU A 121 -0.96 4.24 3.33
N LEU A 122 -0.18 5.26 3.72
CA LEU A 122 0.49 5.31 5.03
C LEU A 122 -0.54 5.30 6.16
N ALA A 123 -1.62 6.07 6.03
CA ALA A 123 -2.69 6.08 7.01
C ALA A 123 -3.33 4.69 7.18
N GLN A 124 -3.55 3.96 6.08
CA GLN A 124 -4.06 2.59 6.15
C GLN A 124 -3.09 1.65 6.86
N LEU A 125 -1.79 1.77 6.59
CA LEU A 125 -0.76 0.95 7.23
C LEU A 125 -0.65 1.24 8.74
N CYS A 126 -0.62 2.52 9.15
CA CYS A 126 -0.66 2.92 10.56
C CYS A 126 -1.91 2.34 11.25
N GLY A 127 -3.08 2.46 10.61
CA GLY A 127 -4.33 1.93 11.14
C GLY A 127 -4.31 0.40 11.33
N SER A 128 -3.76 -0.32 10.36
CA SER A 128 -3.54 -1.77 10.44
C SER A 128 -2.49 -2.17 11.49
N ALA A 129 -1.50 -1.32 11.74
CA ALA A 129 -0.47 -1.52 12.76
C ALA A 129 -0.95 -1.20 14.19
N GLY A 130 -2.17 -0.68 14.36
CA GLY A 130 -2.69 -0.23 15.66
C GLY A 130 -2.34 1.21 16.03
N GLN A 131 -1.66 1.95 15.14
CA GLN A 131 -1.30 3.36 15.32
C GLN A 131 -2.46 4.25 14.85
N TRP A 132 -3.63 4.12 15.50
CA TRP A 132 -4.87 4.73 15.02
C TRP A 132 -4.87 6.26 15.06
N GLU A 133 -4.25 6.86 16.08
CA GLU A 133 -4.13 8.33 16.16
C GLU A 133 -3.31 8.89 14.99
N GLN A 134 -2.13 8.29 14.73
CA GLN A 134 -1.32 8.67 13.56
C GLN A 134 -2.06 8.44 12.24
N ALA A 135 -2.85 7.37 12.14
CA ALA A 135 -3.68 7.12 10.97
C ALA A 135 -4.74 8.23 10.77
N LEU A 136 -5.36 8.72 11.84
CA LEU A 136 -6.33 9.82 11.77
C LEU A 136 -5.65 11.12 11.35
N GLU A 137 -4.50 11.47 11.93
CA GLU A 137 -3.75 12.67 11.54
C GLU A 137 -3.38 12.67 10.04
N LEU A 138 -2.98 11.51 9.52
CA LEU A 138 -2.68 11.36 8.09
C LEU A 138 -3.93 11.49 7.23
N LEU A 139 -5.07 10.92 7.66
CA LEU A 139 -6.34 11.07 6.95
C LEU A 139 -6.85 12.51 6.98
N ASP A 140 -6.62 13.28 8.05
CA ASP A 140 -6.95 14.70 8.11
C ASP A 140 -6.17 15.50 7.07
N ARG A 141 -4.87 15.20 6.88
CA ARG A 141 -4.05 15.83 5.84
C ARG A 141 -4.55 15.48 4.44
N VAL A 142 -4.89 14.21 4.19
CA VAL A 142 -5.45 13.77 2.91
C VAL A 142 -6.78 14.48 2.66
N GLU A 143 -7.68 14.48 3.64
CA GLU A 143 -9.00 15.13 3.58
C GLU A 143 -8.90 16.64 3.32
N ALA A 144 -7.91 17.32 3.90
CA ALA A 144 -7.68 18.74 3.64
C ALA A 144 -7.41 19.06 2.16
N VAL A 145 -6.92 18.08 1.39
CA VAL A 145 -6.62 18.24 -0.04
C VAL A 145 -7.74 17.70 -0.93
N VAL A 146 -8.27 16.52 -0.64
CA VAL A 146 -9.30 15.86 -1.49
C VAL A 146 -10.74 16.17 -1.08
N GLY A 147 -10.94 16.87 0.04
CA GLY A 147 -12.24 17.10 0.64
C GLY A 147 -12.86 15.82 1.19
N ARG A 148 -14.21 15.81 1.29
CA ARG A 148 -15.01 14.68 1.80
C ARG A 148 -15.08 13.51 0.82
N HIS A 149 -13.93 12.95 0.46
CA HIS A 149 -13.86 11.79 -0.41
C HIS A 149 -14.34 10.52 0.32
N PRO A 150 -15.22 9.69 -0.29
CA PRO A 150 -15.83 8.54 0.37
C PRO A 150 -14.87 7.57 1.05
N MET A 151 -13.73 7.30 0.41
CA MET A 151 -12.72 6.39 0.94
C MET A 151 -12.05 6.94 2.21
N VAL A 152 -11.82 8.25 2.27
CA VAL A 152 -11.16 8.92 3.41
C VAL A 152 -12.10 8.96 4.60
N VAL A 153 -13.35 9.37 4.38
CA VAL A 153 -14.40 9.40 5.39
C VAL A 153 -14.65 8.01 5.98
N THR A 154 -14.76 6.98 5.14
CA THR A 154 -14.97 5.59 5.59
C THR A 154 -13.78 5.10 6.43
N ALA A 155 -12.55 5.42 6.01
CA ALA A 155 -11.35 5.08 6.77
C ALA A 155 -11.31 5.80 8.13
N LYS A 156 -11.61 7.10 8.18
CA LYS A 156 -11.68 7.87 9.43
C LYS A 156 -12.70 7.26 10.38
N GLY A 157 -13.90 6.95 9.88
CA GLY A 157 -14.94 6.34 10.69
C GLY A 157 -14.54 5.00 11.31
N LYS A 158 -13.85 4.17 10.52
CA LYS A 158 -13.29 2.89 10.99
C LYS A 158 -12.30 3.10 12.14
N TRP A 159 -11.38 4.06 12.03
CA TRP A 159 -10.36 4.30 13.06
C TRP A 159 -10.93 4.99 14.30
N LEU A 160 -11.84 5.95 14.15
CA LEU A 160 -12.60 6.55 15.26
C LEU A 160 -13.37 5.49 16.05
N SER A 161 -13.99 4.53 15.35
CA SER A 161 -14.66 3.39 15.97
C SER A 161 -13.70 2.53 16.79
N LYS A 162 -12.51 2.23 16.25
CA LYS A 162 -11.46 1.47 16.98
C LYS A 162 -10.94 2.19 18.22
N LEU A 163 -10.90 3.53 18.19
CA LEU A 163 -10.52 4.37 19.32
C LEU A 163 -11.66 4.61 20.33
N GLY A 164 -12.89 4.16 20.04
CA GLY A 164 -14.05 4.45 20.90
C GLY A 164 -14.48 5.92 20.89
N ARG A 165 -14.03 6.73 19.93
CA ARG A 165 -14.36 8.17 19.79
C ARG A 165 -15.74 8.34 19.13
N SER A 166 -16.78 7.86 19.82
CA SER A 166 -18.16 7.80 19.30
C SER A 166 -18.76 9.18 19.02
N GLU A 167 -18.38 10.22 19.78
CA GLU A 167 -18.86 11.59 19.56
C GLU A 167 -18.38 12.15 18.22
N GLU A 168 -17.09 12.01 17.93
CA GLU A 168 -16.51 12.44 16.65
C GLU A 168 -17.02 11.62 15.48
N LEU A 169 -17.21 10.32 15.68
CA LEU A 169 -17.82 9.46 14.68
C LEU A 169 -19.29 9.87 14.40
N GLY A 170 -20.03 10.27 15.43
CA GLY A 170 -21.37 10.81 15.30
C GLY A 170 -21.39 12.14 14.56
N ALA A 171 -20.47 13.06 14.88
CA ALA A 171 -20.32 14.32 14.17
C ALA A 171 -19.98 14.11 12.68
N LEU A 172 -19.07 13.18 12.39
CA LEU A 172 -18.71 12.79 11.02
C LEU A 172 -19.93 12.23 10.26
N LEU A 173 -20.75 11.40 10.91
CA LEU A 173 -21.97 10.85 10.32
C LEU A 173 -22.96 11.95 9.93
N VAL A 174 -23.24 12.89 10.83
CA VAL A 174 -24.16 14.01 10.58
C VAL A 174 -23.64 14.86 9.42
N ASP A 175 -22.35 15.16 9.40
CA ASP A 175 -21.72 15.94 8.32
C ASP A 175 -21.87 15.25 6.95
N VAL A 176 -21.66 13.93 6.89
CA VAL A 176 -21.78 13.14 5.67
C VAL A 176 -23.24 13.05 5.19
N GLU A 177 -24.19 12.86 6.11
CA GLU A 177 -25.63 12.87 5.80
C GLU A 177 -26.07 14.20 5.17
N ASN A 178 -25.50 15.32 5.62
CA ASN A 178 -25.82 16.65 5.12
C ASN A 178 -25.15 17.00 3.79
N SER A 179 -23.97 16.43 3.50
CA SER A 179 -23.10 16.89 2.40
C SER A 179 -23.16 16.06 1.13
N THR A 180 -23.20 14.73 1.24
CA THR A 180 -22.86 13.85 0.10
C THR A 180 -24.01 12.97 -0.38
N GLY A 181 -25.08 12.81 0.41
CA GLY A 181 -26.20 11.92 0.09
C GLY A 181 -25.79 10.45 -0.13
N ALA A 182 -24.55 10.09 0.18
CA ALA A 182 -23.95 8.80 -0.13
C ALA A 182 -24.39 7.75 0.89
N ARG A 183 -25.57 7.18 0.67
CA ARG A 183 -26.22 6.20 1.58
C ARG A 183 -25.32 5.06 2.02
N HIS A 184 -24.40 4.60 1.16
CA HIS A 184 -23.47 3.52 1.49
C HIS A 184 -22.45 3.94 2.57
N ILE A 185 -21.90 5.17 2.50
CA ILE A 185 -20.96 5.69 3.50
C ILE A 185 -21.68 5.83 4.85
N VAL A 186 -22.89 6.43 4.82
CA VAL A 186 -23.74 6.59 6.01
C VAL A 186 -24.00 5.24 6.68
N SER A 187 -24.28 4.20 5.89
CA SER A 187 -24.48 2.84 6.40
C SER A 187 -23.23 2.27 7.07
N GLU A 188 -22.06 2.42 6.44
CA GLU A 188 -20.78 1.95 7.02
C GLU A 188 -20.39 2.72 8.29
N LEU A 189 -20.65 4.02 8.34
CA LEU A 189 -20.42 4.83 9.54
C LEU A 189 -21.38 4.45 10.68
N LYS A 190 -22.66 4.21 10.39
CA LYS A 190 -23.63 3.71 11.39
C LYS A 190 -23.23 2.36 11.95
N LYS A 191 -22.74 1.45 11.10
CA LYS A 191 -22.17 0.18 11.53
C LYS A 191 -20.96 0.40 12.44
N SER A 192 -20.02 1.25 12.03
CA SER A 192 -18.82 1.59 12.82
C SER A 192 -19.19 2.21 14.18
N LEU A 193 -20.24 3.02 14.25
CA LEU A 193 -20.72 3.64 15.49
C LEU A 193 -21.32 2.60 16.44
N LYS A 194 -22.11 1.65 15.90
CA LYS A 194 -22.62 0.51 16.67
C LYS A 194 -21.48 -0.37 17.19
N ASP A 195 -20.46 -0.59 16.37
CA ASP A 195 -19.26 -1.36 16.76
C ASP A 195 -18.45 -0.62 17.84
N ALA A 196 -18.40 0.71 17.82
CA ALA A 196 -17.75 1.48 18.89
C ALA A 196 -18.50 1.35 20.22
N ALA A 197 -19.83 1.37 20.18
CA ALA A 197 -20.68 1.23 21.37
C ALA A 197 -20.63 -0.18 22.00
N SER A 198 -20.26 -1.21 21.24
CA SER A 198 -20.07 -2.56 21.78
C SER A 198 -18.69 -2.78 22.42
N VAL A 199 -17.74 -1.86 22.20
CA VAL A 199 -16.39 -1.87 22.79
C VAL A 199 -16.35 -1.20 24.16
N MET A 200 -17.51 -0.93 24.79
CA MET A 200 -17.60 -0.33 26.12
C MET A 200 -16.67 -1.03 27.12
N PRO A 201 -15.77 -0.30 27.79
CA PRO A 201 -14.84 -0.88 28.75
C PRO A 201 -15.64 -1.33 29.97
N SER A 202 -15.55 -2.62 30.31
CA SER A 202 -15.71 -3.02 31.70
C SER A 202 -14.73 -2.18 32.51
N GLY A 203 -15.25 -1.42 33.47
CA GLY A 203 -14.52 -0.36 34.19
C GLY A 203 -13.11 -0.76 34.65
N ASP A 204 -12.23 0.24 34.61
CA ASP A 204 -10.83 0.26 35.08
C ASP A 204 -9.71 -0.34 34.23
N GLU A 205 -9.99 -1.00 33.11
CA GLU A 205 -8.93 -1.32 32.16
C GLU A 205 -8.73 -0.18 31.15
N GLN A 206 -7.76 0.71 31.43
CA GLN A 206 -7.10 1.46 30.36
C GLN A 206 -6.81 0.49 29.23
N PRO A 207 -7.10 0.83 27.95
CA PRO A 207 -6.79 -0.06 26.84
C PRO A 207 -5.31 -0.39 26.95
N GLN A 208 -5.00 -1.62 27.37
CA GLN A 208 -3.64 -2.09 27.42
C GLN A 208 -3.13 -1.90 26.00
N LEU A 209 -2.28 -0.89 25.81
CA LEU A 209 -1.41 -0.77 24.65
C LEU A 209 -0.92 -2.17 24.42
N ARG A 210 -1.40 -2.83 23.35
CA ARG A 210 -1.00 -4.19 23.04
C ARG A 210 0.51 -4.12 23.01
N HIS A 211 1.15 -4.65 24.04
CA HIS A 211 2.59 -4.63 24.14
C HIS A 211 3.02 -5.43 22.92
N ILE A 212 3.62 -4.74 21.95
CA ILE A 212 4.02 -5.38 20.71
C ILE A 212 5.23 -6.22 21.08
N GLU A 213 4.98 -7.44 21.57
CA GLU A 213 6.01 -8.41 21.93
C GLU A 213 6.72 -8.88 20.64
N GLY A 214 8.05 -8.90 20.65
CA GLY A 214 8.85 -9.47 19.56
C GLY A 214 9.57 -8.50 18.62
N TYR A 215 9.67 -7.20 18.94
CA TYR A 215 10.57 -6.29 18.22
C TYR A 215 11.81 -5.94 19.04
N ALA A 216 12.98 -6.02 18.40
CA ALA A 216 14.22 -5.45 18.92
C ALA A 216 14.25 -3.95 18.61
N LEU A 217 14.37 -3.11 19.64
CA LEU A 217 14.65 -1.69 19.50
C LEU A 217 16.15 -1.54 19.22
N TRP A 218 16.52 -1.10 18.02
CA TRP A 218 17.92 -0.81 17.69
C TRP A 218 18.14 0.70 17.86
N THR A 219 18.80 1.11 18.94
CA THR A 219 19.34 2.46 19.07
C THR A 219 20.75 2.48 18.47
N LEU A 220 20.92 3.26 17.40
CA LEU A 220 22.25 3.61 16.89
C LEU A 220 22.94 4.52 17.92
N ALA A 221 24.15 4.13 18.33
CA ALA A 221 25.03 4.94 19.16
C ALA A 221 25.75 6.00 18.30
#